data_AF-A0A1Y5GIL5-F1
#
_entry.id   AF-A0A1Y5GIL5-F1
#
_cell.length_a   1.000
_cell.length_b   1.000
_cell.length_c   1.000
_cell.angle_alpha   90.00
_cell.angle_beta   90.00
_cell.angle_gamma   90.00
#
_symmetry.space_group_name_H-M   'P 1'
#
loop_
_entity.id
_entity.type
_entity.pdbx_description
1 polymer ?
#
loop_
_entity_poly.entity_id
_entity_poly.type
_entity_poly.pdbx_seq_one_letter_code
_entity_poly.pdbx_strand_id
1 'polypeptide(L)'
;MPLSPSLNIAIVGAGLVGRLLAYQLSQHKLKISLYEANRLNSHTPANQLDAAAFTAAGMIAPISEALEADLDCYYLGTTSLALWPKIVSELNLKNAAQIHYQQSGSLIISHPQDRAELQHFSRATQRLANTTGAAFTALNGSDIRHLEPDIGNGFEQGILLPDEAHIDNRALMASLLQQCLKQEVKLIDDTAVEIDNNRVLYGQNRHSYDWVFDCRGIGAKVHRPELRGVRGELLRVYCPEVNFNRPIRLMHPRYQLYLVPKPGQQFVIGATQIESEDRSAMTVQSMLELCSAMYSINPAFAEARILEQNTNLRPALNNNKASVLVCDRHISINGLFRHGYLVAPAIVRSVIHWLQGQQCQHHKILFSTLEHP
;
A
#
# COMPACT_ATOMS: atom_id res chain seq x y z
N MET A 1 -28.28 5.36 -1.99
CA MET A 1 -29.32 4.41 -1.50
C MET A 1 -28.79 3.87 -0.18
N PRO A 2 -29.56 3.80 0.93
CA PRO A 2 -28.99 3.32 2.19
C PRO A 2 -28.48 1.87 2.01
N LEU A 3 -27.33 1.55 2.60
CA LEU A 3 -26.83 0.18 2.63
C LEU A 3 -27.84 -0.67 3.42
N SER A 4 -28.70 -1.39 2.70
CA SER A 4 -29.70 -2.29 3.26
C SER A 4 -29.09 -3.67 3.48
N PRO A 5 -29.39 -4.38 4.59
CA PRO A 5 -28.98 -5.78 4.80
C PRO A 5 -29.41 -6.75 3.68
N SER A 6 -30.36 -6.34 2.84
CA SER A 6 -30.79 -7.11 1.66
C SER A 6 -29.79 -7.08 0.50
N LEU A 7 -28.87 -6.11 0.46
CA LEU A 7 -27.91 -5.98 -0.64
C LEU A 7 -26.95 -7.17 -0.68
N ASN A 8 -26.79 -7.75 -1.87
CA ASN A 8 -25.88 -8.82 -2.16
C ASN A 8 -24.72 -8.32 -3.03
N ILE A 9 -23.52 -8.33 -2.49
CA ILE A 9 -22.32 -7.74 -3.09
C ILE A 9 -21.29 -8.83 -3.37
N ALA A 10 -20.69 -8.78 -4.56
CA ALA A 10 -19.46 -9.51 -4.85
C ALA A 10 -18.26 -8.57 -4.85
N ILE A 11 -17.17 -9.00 -4.24
CA ILE A 11 -15.86 -8.36 -4.33
C ILE A 11 -14.91 -9.40 -4.94
N VAL A 12 -14.29 -9.06 -6.06
CA VAL A 12 -13.40 -9.94 -6.80
C VAL A 12 -11.97 -9.47 -6.65
N GLY A 13 -11.10 -10.32 -6.10
CA GLY A 13 -9.73 -10.01 -5.74
C GLY A 13 -9.60 -9.66 -4.26
N ALA A 14 -8.89 -10.50 -3.52
CA ALA A 14 -8.71 -10.39 -2.07
C ALA A 14 -7.32 -9.83 -1.71
N GLY A 15 -6.85 -8.84 -2.47
CA GLY A 15 -5.73 -7.97 -2.11
C GLY A 15 -6.11 -6.93 -1.05
N LEU A 16 -5.27 -5.90 -0.88
CA LEU A 16 -5.49 -4.85 0.14
C LEU A 16 -6.87 -4.18 0.00
N VAL A 17 -7.19 -3.71 -1.21
CA VAL A 17 -8.45 -2.98 -1.47
C VAL A 17 -9.65 -3.90 -1.25
N GLY A 18 -9.65 -5.10 -1.80
CA GLY A 18 -10.78 -6.03 -1.67
C GLY A 18 -11.02 -6.46 -0.23
N ARG A 19 -9.97 -6.78 0.54
CA ARG A 19 -10.12 -7.12 1.95
C ARG A 19 -10.58 -5.94 2.79
N LEU A 20 -10.05 -4.74 2.55
CA LEU A 20 -10.46 -3.54 3.28
C LEU A 20 -11.91 -3.14 2.96
N LEU A 21 -12.31 -3.22 1.69
CA LEU A 21 -13.69 -2.98 1.25
C LEU A 21 -14.66 -3.99 1.88
N ALA A 22 -14.31 -5.29 1.85
CA ALA A 22 -15.10 -6.34 2.47
C ALA A 22 -15.28 -6.10 3.98
N TYR A 23 -14.20 -5.78 4.69
CA TYR A 23 -14.22 -5.48 6.13
C TYR A 23 -15.08 -4.27 6.49
N GLN A 24 -15.05 -3.22 5.67
CA GLN A 24 -15.83 -2.01 5.95
C GLN A 24 -17.31 -2.23 5.60
N LEU A 25 -17.62 -2.90 4.48
CA LEU A 25 -19.00 -3.21 4.09
C LEU A 25 -19.67 -4.21 5.05
N SER A 26 -18.92 -5.19 5.58
CA SER A 26 -19.47 -6.19 6.51
C SER A 26 -19.98 -5.59 7.83
N GLN A 27 -19.53 -4.38 8.20
CA GLN A 27 -20.09 -3.66 9.36
C GLN A 27 -21.59 -3.32 9.19
N HIS A 28 -22.08 -3.32 7.95
CA HIS A 28 -23.48 -3.02 7.62
C HIS A 28 -24.37 -4.26 7.50
N LYS A 29 -23.88 -5.45 7.92
CA LYS A 29 -24.61 -6.73 7.86
C LYS A 29 -25.14 -7.07 6.45
N LEU A 30 -24.33 -6.77 5.44
CA LEU A 30 -24.63 -7.07 4.03
C LEU A 30 -24.28 -8.52 3.70
N LYS A 31 -24.86 -9.06 2.63
CA LYS A 31 -24.42 -10.34 2.05
C LYS A 31 -23.22 -10.07 1.15
N ILE A 32 -22.04 -10.56 1.54
CA ILE A 32 -20.79 -10.28 0.82
C ILE A 32 -20.13 -11.60 0.43
N SER A 33 -19.87 -11.76 -0.86
CA SER A 33 -18.99 -12.80 -1.41
C SER A 33 -17.63 -12.18 -1.76
N LEU A 34 -16.54 -12.72 -1.21
CA LEU A 34 -15.17 -12.33 -1.54
C LEU A 34 -14.51 -13.44 -2.36
N TYR A 35 -14.24 -13.15 -3.63
CA TYR A 35 -13.60 -14.09 -4.56
C TYR A 35 -12.09 -13.87 -4.63
N GLU A 36 -11.33 -14.97 -4.67
CA GLU A 36 -9.89 -14.96 -4.91
C GLU A 36 -9.48 -16.13 -5.82
N ALA A 37 -8.60 -15.86 -6.78
CA ALA A 37 -8.13 -16.87 -7.72
C ALA A 37 -7.21 -17.87 -7.03
N ASN A 38 -6.40 -17.41 -6.07
CA ASN A 38 -5.51 -18.23 -5.29
C ASN A 38 -6.16 -18.75 -4.00
N ARG A 39 -5.64 -19.84 -3.44
CA ARG A 39 -6.08 -20.33 -2.13
C ARG A 39 -5.66 -19.37 -1.01
N LEU A 40 -6.63 -18.94 -0.21
CA LEU A 40 -6.46 -18.12 0.98
C LEU A 40 -6.85 -18.93 2.22
N ASN A 41 -5.91 -19.69 2.76
CA ASN A 41 -6.06 -20.22 4.11
C ASN A 41 -5.26 -19.37 5.11
N SER A 42 -5.65 -19.42 6.38
CA SER A 42 -5.00 -18.66 7.47
C SER A 42 -3.55 -19.04 7.73
N HIS A 43 -3.06 -20.12 7.09
CA HIS A 43 -1.71 -20.65 7.26
C HIS A 43 -0.85 -20.47 5.99
N THR A 44 -1.39 -19.92 4.89
CA THR A 44 -0.62 -19.68 3.66
C THR A 44 0.45 -18.65 4.00
N PRO A 45 1.74 -19.01 3.90
CA PRO A 45 2.82 -18.08 4.15
C PRO A 45 2.69 -16.83 3.25
N ALA A 46 2.94 -15.65 3.81
CA ALA A 46 2.75 -14.39 3.07
C ALA A 46 3.63 -14.26 1.82
N ASN A 47 4.75 -14.99 1.76
CA ASN A 47 5.63 -15.06 0.59
C ASN A 47 5.10 -15.97 -0.54
N GLN A 48 4.00 -16.69 -0.31
CA GLN A 48 3.30 -17.52 -1.30
C GLN A 48 2.03 -16.84 -1.84
N LEU A 49 1.80 -15.57 -1.48
CA LEU A 49 0.63 -14.80 -1.91
C LEU A 49 1.02 -13.75 -2.94
N ASP A 50 0.39 -13.81 -4.11
CA ASP A 50 0.77 -13.01 -5.28
C ASP A 50 0.32 -11.54 -5.22
N ALA A 51 -0.55 -11.17 -4.28
CA ALA A 51 -1.04 -9.80 -4.20
C ALA A 51 0.09 -8.84 -3.81
N ALA A 52 0.21 -7.72 -4.54
CA ALA A 52 1.21 -6.67 -4.28
C ALA A 52 1.19 -6.13 -2.83
N ALA A 53 0.06 -6.30 -2.14
CA ALA A 53 -0.09 -5.96 -0.73
C ALA A 53 0.88 -6.69 0.21
N PHE A 54 1.31 -7.91 -0.12
CA PHE A 54 2.21 -8.72 0.72
C PHE A 54 3.69 -8.39 0.55
N THR A 55 4.05 -7.83 -0.61
CA THR A 55 5.42 -7.41 -0.94
C THR A 55 5.66 -5.93 -0.64
N ALA A 56 4.61 -5.09 -0.64
CA ALA A 56 4.73 -3.68 -0.29
C ALA A 56 5.34 -3.48 1.11
N ALA A 57 6.11 -2.39 1.26
CA ALA A 57 6.73 -2.06 2.54
C ALA A 57 5.77 -1.43 3.56
N GLY A 58 4.54 -1.08 3.18
CA GLY A 58 3.53 -0.58 4.11
C GLY A 58 3.80 0.84 4.62
N MET A 59 4.39 1.71 3.81
CA MET A 59 4.54 3.13 4.13
C MET A 59 3.21 3.88 3.91
N ILE A 60 2.95 4.85 4.77
CA ILE A 60 1.83 5.79 4.71
C ILE A 60 2.46 7.18 4.78
N ALA A 61 3.04 7.58 3.65
CA ALA A 61 3.93 8.72 3.52
C ALA A 61 3.36 9.77 2.54
N PRO A 62 2.30 10.53 2.93
CA PRO A 62 1.64 11.48 2.04
C PRO A 62 2.56 12.59 1.54
N ILE A 63 3.57 13.00 2.32
CA ILE A 63 4.46 14.11 1.97
C ILE A 63 5.55 13.61 1.02
N SER A 64 6.26 12.54 1.39
CA SER A 64 7.34 11.95 0.59
C SER A 64 6.87 11.51 -0.79
N GLU A 65 5.69 10.90 -0.86
CA GLU A 65 5.15 10.36 -2.11
C GLU A 65 4.61 11.46 -3.03
N ALA A 66 4.05 12.54 -2.48
CA ALA A 66 3.50 13.65 -3.26
C ALA A 66 4.55 14.45 -4.04
N LEU A 67 5.84 14.31 -3.72
CA LEU A 67 6.91 14.98 -4.47
C LEU A 67 7.20 14.31 -5.82
N GLU A 68 6.80 13.05 -5.98
CA GLU A 68 6.91 12.29 -7.23
C GLU A 68 5.54 11.98 -7.85
N ALA A 69 4.48 12.04 -7.04
CA ALA A 69 3.10 12.00 -7.48
C ALA A 69 2.53 13.43 -7.60
N ASP A 70 1.21 13.55 -7.58
CA ASP A 70 0.52 14.83 -7.59
C ASP A 70 -0.11 15.17 -6.22
N LEU A 71 -0.74 16.34 -6.16
CA LEU A 71 -1.40 16.82 -4.96
C LEU A 71 -2.64 15.98 -4.59
N ASP A 72 -3.22 15.27 -5.55
CA ASP A 72 -4.34 14.36 -5.31
C ASP A 72 -3.89 13.19 -4.42
N CYS A 73 -2.69 12.65 -4.68
CA CYS A 73 -2.06 11.63 -3.85
C CYS A 73 -1.85 12.11 -2.41
N TYR A 74 -1.40 13.36 -2.21
CA TYR A 74 -1.28 13.96 -0.88
C TYR A 74 -2.62 13.97 -0.14
N TYR A 75 -3.70 14.49 -0.75
CA TYR A 75 -4.99 14.60 -0.07
C TYR A 75 -5.64 13.24 0.24
N LEU A 76 -5.51 12.27 -0.67
CA LEU A 76 -5.92 10.88 -0.42
C LEU A 76 -5.10 10.25 0.70
N GLY A 77 -3.79 10.50 0.70
CA GLY A 77 -2.84 10.04 1.70
C GLY A 77 -3.14 10.57 3.09
N THR A 78 -3.29 11.89 3.24
CA THR A 78 -3.66 12.55 4.50
C THR A 78 -5.00 12.07 5.03
N THR A 79 -5.96 11.85 4.13
CA THR A 79 -7.25 11.25 4.52
C THR A 79 -7.08 9.84 5.08
N SER A 80 -6.27 9.00 4.42
CA SER A 80 -6.03 7.62 4.85
C SER A 80 -5.21 7.56 6.14
N LEU A 81 -4.22 8.44 6.29
CA LEU A 81 -3.43 8.59 7.50
C LEU A 81 -4.33 8.81 8.73
N ALA A 82 -5.35 9.66 8.61
CA ALA A 82 -6.33 9.88 9.68
C ALA A 82 -7.27 8.68 9.94
N LEU A 83 -7.47 7.80 8.95
CA LEU A 83 -8.34 6.62 9.06
C LEU A 83 -7.64 5.39 9.66
N TRP A 84 -6.35 5.23 9.40
CA TRP A 84 -5.59 4.05 9.80
C TRP A 84 -5.62 3.75 11.30
N PRO A 85 -5.41 4.70 12.23
CA PRO A 85 -5.43 4.42 13.67
C PRO A 85 -6.72 3.76 14.15
N LYS A 86 -7.87 4.22 13.65
CA LYS A 86 -9.18 3.64 13.98
C LYS A 86 -9.32 2.23 13.41
N ILE A 87 -8.96 2.03 12.14
CA ILE A 87 -9.03 0.70 11.49
C ILE A 87 -8.15 -0.30 12.25
N VAL A 88 -6.92 0.08 12.58
CA VAL A 88 -5.95 -0.78 13.27
C VAL A 88 -6.41 -1.12 14.68
N SER A 89 -6.87 -0.12 15.46
CA SER A 89 -7.36 -0.36 16.82
C SER A 89 -8.56 -1.30 16.85
N GLU A 90 -9.53 -1.12 15.94
CA GLU A 90 -10.69 -2.03 15.83
C GLU A 90 -10.28 -3.46 15.47
N LEU A 91 -9.31 -3.63 14.57
CA LEU A 91 -8.81 -4.95 14.18
C LEU A 91 -8.01 -5.62 15.32
N ASN A 92 -7.17 -4.87 16.04
CA ASN A 92 -6.38 -5.39 17.17
C ASN A 92 -7.26 -5.77 18.37
N LEU A 93 -8.40 -5.10 18.58
CA LEU A 93 -9.37 -5.51 19.61
C LEU A 93 -10.06 -6.83 19.29
N LYS A 94 -10.21 -7.14 17.99
CA LYS A 94 -10.99 -8.29 17.52
C LYS A 94 -10.14 -9.49 17.13
N ASN A 95 -8.82 -9.34 17.05
CA ASN A 95 -7.88 -10.38 16.62
C ASN A 95 -6.72 -10.54 17.60
N ALA A 96 -6.17 -11.75 17.67
CA ALA A 96 -5.07 -12.07 18.59
C ALA A 96 -3.72 -11.51 18.09
N ALA A 97 -3.51 -11.50 16.77
CA ALA A 97 -2.31 -10.93 16.16
C ALA A 97 -2.37 -9.40 16.21
N GLN A 98 -1.31 -8.78 16.74
CA GLN A 98 -1.19 -7.33 16.79
C GLN A 98 -0.69 -6.78 15.45
N ILE A 99 -1.45 -5.85 14.89
CA ILE A 99 -1.01 -5.05 13.76
C ILE A 99 -0.18 -3.89 14.32
N HIS A 100 1.10 -3.87 13.98
CA HIS A 100 1.98 -2.78 14.35
C HIS A 100 1.78 -1.62 13.38
N TYR A 101 1.24 -0.51 13.88
CA TYR A 101 1.13 0.77 13.18
C TYR A 101 1.90 1.81 13.98
N GLN A 102 2.76 2.58 13.32
CA GLN A 102 3.58 3.60 13.96
C GLN A 102 3.53 4.88 13.14
N GLN A 103 3.11 5.96 13.78
CA GLN A 103 3.13 7.31 13.22
C GLN A 103 4.28 8.10 13.89
N SER A 104 5.50 7.65 13.61
CA SER A 104 6.74 8.23 14.15
C SER A 104 7.46 9.09 13.11
N GLY A 105 6.78 9.44 12.02
CA GLY A 105 7.29 10.18 10.89
C GLY A 105 8.09 9.31 9.90
N SER A 106 8.75 9.97 8.95
CA SER A 106 9.81 9.41 8.10
C SER A 106 11.06 10.28 8.18
N LEU A 107 12.23 9.65 8.11
CA LEU A 107 13.52 10.33 8.11
C LEU A 107 14.12 10.30 6.70
N ILE A 108 14.35 11.48 6.12
CA ILE A 108 14.96 11.64 4.81
C ILE A 108 16.41 12.07 4.99
N ILE A 109 17.34 11.31 4.41
CA ILE A 109 18.78 11.51 4.54
C ILE A 109 19.47 11.40 3.17
N SER A 110 20.70 11.90 3.08
CA SER A 110 21.58 11.70 1.93
C SER A 110 23.02 11.51 2.39
N HIS A 111 23.83 10.81 1.59
CA HIS A 111 25.28 10.86 1.77
C HIS A 111 25.81 12.28 1.53
N PRO A 112 26.99 12.65 2.08
CA PRO A 112 27.57 13.97 1.88
C PRO A 112 27.72 14.39 0.42
N GLN A 113 28.10 13.44 -0.44
CA GLN A 113 28.25 13.65 -1.88
C GLN A 113 26.90 13.87 -2.60
N ASP A 114 25.79 13.37 -2.03
CA ASP A 114 24.45 13.41 -2.61
C ASP A 114 23.58 14.53 -2.00
N ARG A 115 24.21 15.48 -1.29
CA ARG A 115 23.52 16.60 -0.61
C ARG A 115 22.61 17.42 -1.53
N ALA A 116 22.93 17.49 -2.83
CA ALA A 116 22.10 18.16 -3.82
C ALA A 116 20.69 17.54 -3.92
N GLU A 117 20.58 16.21 -3.80
CA GLU A 117 19.30 15.49 -3.82
C GLU A 117 18.45 15.84 -2.59
N LEU A 118 19.06 15.86 -1.40
CA LEU A 118 18.37 16.27 -0.18
C LEU A 118 17.91 17.73 -0.24
N GLN A 119 18.72 18.62 -0.80
CA GLN A 119 18.32 20.03 -1.00
C GLN A 119 17.19 20.17 -2.01
N HIS A 120 17.18 19.37 -3.08
CA HIS A 120 16.07 19.32 -4.03
C HIS A 120 14.78 18.88 -3.33
N PHE A 121 14.85 17.78 -2.57
CA PHE A 121 13.74 17.27 -1.77
C PHE A 121 13.24 18.32 -0.77
N SER A 122 14.14 19.01 -0.06
CA SER A 122 13.81 20.07 0.89
C SER A 122 13.01 21.21 0.24
N ARG A 123 13.46 21.70 -0.92
CA ARG A 123 12.75 22.76 -1.66
C ARG A 123 11.38 22.30 -2.14
N ALA A 124 11.26 21.06 -2.60
CA ALA A 124 9.99 20.49 -3.03
C ALA A 124 9.02 20.34 -1.85
N THR A 125 9.51 19.86 -0.71
CA THR A 125 8.75 19.77 0.55
C THR A 125 8.27 21.14 1.02
N GLN A 126 9.13 22.16 1.00
CA GLN A 126 8.73 23.53 1.35
C GLN A 126 7.61 24.06 0.44
N ARG A 127 7.68 23.81 -0.88
CA ARG A 127 6.60 24.20 -1.81
C ARG A 127 5.29 23.50 -1.47
N LEU A 128 5.33 22.19 -1.23
CA LEU A 128 4.15 21.41 -0.83
C LEU A 128 3.58 21.94 0.50
N ALA A 129 4.43 22.21 1.50
CA ALA A 129 4.04 22.76 2.79
C ALA A 129 3.36 24.14 2.65
N ASN A 130 3.86 25.02 1.78
CA ASN A 130 3.23 26.32 1.52
C ASN A 130 1.82 26.19 0.95
N THR A 131 1.54 25.13 0.18
CA THR A 131 0.22 24.88 -0.41
C THR A 131 -0.73 24.14 0.54
N THR A 132 -0.20 23.27 1.40
CA THR A 132 -1.01 22.27 2.12
C THR A 132 -0.95 22.37 3.63
N GLY A 133 0.00 23.12 4.18
CA GLY A 133 0.31 23.14 5.61
C GLY A 133 1.07 21.91 6.12
N ALA A 134 1.59 21.05 5.23
CA ALA A 134 2.35 19.87 5.63
C ALA A 134 3.53 20.21 6.56
N ALA A 135 3.64 19.50 7.68
CA ALA A 135 4.73 19.69 8.62
C ALA A 135 6.02 19.02 8.15
N PHE A 136 7.15 19.70 8.35
CA PHE A 136 8.48 19.10 8.18
C PHE A 136 9.51 19.85 9.04
N THR A 137 10.62 19.20 9.35
CA THR A 137 11.70 19.78 10.15
C THR A 137 13.04 19.47 9.52
N ALA A 138 13.85 20.50 9.25
CA ALA A 138 15.24 20.31 8.86
C ALA A 138 16.04 19.87 10.08
N LEU A 139 16.89 18.86 9.91
CA LEU A 139 17.67 18.24 10.96
C LEU A 139 19.16 18.42 10.71
N ASN A 140 19.93 18.61 11.77
CA ASN A 140 21.37 18.43 11.76
C ASN A 140 21.75 17.00 12.20
N GLY A 141 23.03 16.64 12.10
CA GLY A 141 23.50 15.30 12.44
C GLY A 141 23.26 14.87 13.90
N SER A 142 23.26 15.80 14.87
CA SER A 142 22.89 15.45 16.26
C SER A 142 21.41 15.15 16.41
N ASP A 143 20.53 15.90 15.72
CA ASP A 143 19.09 15.63 15.75
C ASP A 143 18.78 14.27 15.11
N ILE A 144 19.46 13.92 14.01
CA ILE A 144 19.32 12.62 13.35
C ILE A 144 19.71 11.48 14.30
N ARG A 145 20.89 11.56 14.94
CA ARG A 145 21.34 10.53 15.90
C ARG A 145 20.48 10.47 17.16
N HIS A 146 19.87 11.58 17.55
CA HIS A 146 18.91 11.58 18.65
C HIS A 146 17.63 10.83 18.27
N LEU A 147 17.14 11.01 17.04
CA LEU A 147 15.94 10.36 16.54
C LEU A 147 16.15 8.87 16.22
N GLU A 148 17.29 8.52 15.60
CA GLU A 148 17.69 7.14 15.29
C GLU A 148 19.15 6.92 15.71
N PRO A 149 19.42 6.45 16.95
CA PRO A 149 20.77 6.24 17.45
C PRO A 149 21.60 5.24 16.65
N ASP A 150 20.94 4.23 16.07
CA ASP A 150 21.57 3.20 15.25
C ASP A 150 21.76 3.65 13.79
N ILE A 151 21.61 4.94 13.48
CA ILE A 151 21.97 5.44 12.15
C ILE A 151 23.51 5.44 11.99
N GLY A 152 24.00 5.09 10.81
CA GLY A 152 25.42 5.14 10.49
C GLY A 152 26.01 6.54 10.61
N ASN A 153 27.34 6.61 10.62
CA ASN A 153 28.06 7.88 10.64
C ASN A 153 28.01 8.58 9.28
N GLY A 154 28.18 9.91 9.27
CA GLY A 154 28.30 10.71 8.04
C GLY A 154 27.01 11.39 7.56
N PHE A 155 25.86 11.11 8.19
CA PHE A 155 24.62 11.86 7.94
C PHE A 155 24.60 13.16 8.76
N GLU A 156 25.00 14.26 8.13
CA GLU A 156 25.10 15.57 8.78
C GLU A 156 23.82 16.42 8.64
N GLN A 157 22.97 16.10 7.67
CA GLN A 157 21.74 16.83 7.34
C GLN A 157 20.63 15.86 6.97
N GLY A 158 19.41 16.21 7.34
CA GLY A 158 18.23 15.39 7.06
C GLY A 158 16.95 16.19 7.17
N ILE A 159 15.84 15.54 6.88
CA ILE A 159 14.50 16.11 7.02
C ILE A 159 13.63 15.09 7.76
N LEU A 160 12.97 15.53 8.82
CA LEU A 160 11.89 14.78 9.46
C LEU A 160 10.55 15.19 8.84
N LEU A 161 9.77 14.19 8.46
CA LEU A 161 8.37 14.34 8.07
C LEU A 161 7.51 13.71 9.17
N PRO A 162 7.12 14.47 10.21
CA PRO A 162 6.62 13.91 11.48
C PRO A 162 5.26 13.22 11.36
N ASP A 163 4.44 13.62 10.39
CA ASP A 163 3.08 13.11 10.26
C ASP A 163 3.02 11.74 9.57
N GLU A 164 4.08 11.31 8.89
CA GLU A 164 4.10 10.05 8.16
C GLU A 164 4.08 8.83 9.08
N ALA A 165 3.60 7.71 8.54
CA ALA A 165 3.46 6.47 9.27
C ALA A 165 3.92 5.27 8.46
N HIS A 166 4.01 4.13 9.13
CA HIS A 166 4.12 2.82 8.50
C HIS A 166 3.31 1.78 9.25
N ILE A 167 3.00 0.68 8.56
CA ILE A 167 2.18 -0.40 9.06
C ILE A 167 2.80 -1.76 8.72
N ASP A 168 2.65 -2.73 9.63
CA ASP A 168 2.89 -4.13 9.33
C ASP A 168 1.81 -4.65 8.38
N ASN A 169 2.17 -4.63 7.10
CA ASN A 169 1.33 -5.01 5.98
C ASN A 169 0.86 -6.47 6.08
N ARG A 170 1.68 -7.38 6.60
CA ARG A 170 1.32 -8.81 6.67
C ARG A 170 0.35 -9.08 7.80
N ALA A 171 0.61 -8.53 8.99
CA ALA A 171 -0.32 -8.61 10.11
C ALA A 171 -1.67 -7.97 9.77
N LEU A 172 -1.67 -6.82 9.06
CA LEU A 172 -2.90 -6.18 8.60
C LEU A 172 -3.68 -7.10 7.65
N MET A 173 -3.03 -7.62 6.61
CA MET A 173 -3.69 -8.46 5.61
C MET A 173 -4.30 -9.72 6.22
N ALA A 174 -3.59 -10.35 7.17
CA ALA A 174 -4.11 -11.50 7.92
C ALA A 174 -5.32 -11.13 8.79
N SER A 175 -5.22 -10.03 9.55
CA SER A 175 -6.28 -9.57 10.45
C SER A 175 -7.54 -9.15 9.70
N LEU A 176 -7.40 -8.50 8.53
CA LEU A 176 -8.53 -8.16 7.67
C LEU A 176 -9.27 -9.42 7.20
N LEU A 177 -8.54 -10.43 6.71
CA LEU A 177 -9.15 -11.68 6.26
C LEU A 177 -9.87 -12.39 7.42
N GLN A 178 -9.19 -12.53 8.56
CA GLN A 178 -9.77 -13.14 9.76
C GLN A 178 -11.05 -12.43 10.19
N GLN A 179 -11.04 -11.10 10.16
CA GLN A 179 -12.20 -10.31 10.56
C GLN A 179 -13.35 -10.40 9.56
N CYS A 180 -13.07 -10.43 8.25
CA CYS A 180 -14.09 -10.69 7.22
C CYS A 180 -14.79 -12.03 7.48
N LEU A 181 -14.02 -13.11 7.74
CA LEU A 181 -14.57 -14.44 8.02
C LEU A 181 -15.43 -14.46 9.29
N LYS A 182 -14.99 -13.79 10.37
CA LYS A 182 -15.79 -13.63 11.61
C LYS A 182 -17.09 -12.86 11.39
N GLN A 183 -17.16 -12.03 10.37
CA GLN A 183 -18.34 -11.25 10.00
C GLN A 183 -19.14 -11.89 8.86
N GLU A 184 -18.96 -13.21 8.68
CA GLU A 184 -19.75 -14.01 7.74
C GLU A 184 -19.60 -13.57 6.27
N VAL A 185 -18.50 -12.87 5.92
CA VAL A 185 -18.13 -12.68 4.52
C VAL A 185 -17.81 -14.04 3.92
N LYS A 186 -18.55 -14.42 2.88
CA LYS A 186 -18.37 -15.70 2.20
C LYS A 186 -17.10 -15.65 1.34
N LEU A 187 -16.03 -16.27 1.81
CA LEU A 187 -14.81 -16.45 1.03
C LEU A 187 -15.00 -17.57 -0.01
N ILE A 188 -14.63 -17.27 -1.26
CA ILE A 188 -14.62 -18.19 -2.40
C ILE A 188 -13.24 -18.07 -3.04
N ASP A 189 -12.26 -18.76 -2.45
CA ASP A 189 -10.86 -18.77 -2.87
C ASP A 189 -10.56 -19.96 -3.79
N ASP A 190 -9.32 -20.06 -4.29
CA ASP A 190 -8.92 -21.12 -5.24
C ASP A 190 -9.83 -21.17 -6.48
N THR A 191 -10.39 -20.01 -6.86
CA THR A 191 -11.47 -19.88 -7.82
C THR A 191 -11.23 -18.66 -8.71
N ALA A 192 -10.60 -18.88 -9.87
CA ALA A 192 -10.50 -17.86 -10.90
C ALA A 192 -11.88 -17.57 -11.50
N VAL A 193 -12.23 -16.28 -11.62
CA VAL A 193 -13.56 -15.85 -12.08
C VAL A 193 -13.50 -14.79 -13.18
N GLU A 194 -14.54 -14.78 -14.00
CA GLU A 194 -14.85 -13.70 -14.95
C GLU A 194 -15.97 -12.82 -14.39
N ILE A 195 -16.03 -11.57 -14.86
CA ILE A 195 -17.05 -10.59 -14.48
C ILE A 195 -17.81 -10.18 -15.73
N ASP A 196 -19.14 -10.22 -15.65
CA ASP A 196 -20.05 -9.73 -16.69
C ASP A 196 -21.05 -8.78 -16.01
N ASN A 197 -20.72 -7.49 -16.01
CA ASN A 197 -21.45 -6.44 -15.28
C ASN A 197 -21.73 -6.83 -13.81
N ASN A 198 -22.98 -7.12 -13.47
CA ASN A 198 -23.39 -7.48 -12.12
C ASN A 198 -23.30 -8.99 -11.82
N ARG A 199 -22.58 -9.75 -12.65
CA ARG A 199 -22.49 -11.21 -12.54
C ARG A 199 -21.04 -11.67 -12.43
N VAL A 200 -20.83 -12.70 -11.62
CA VAL A 200 -19.55 -13.40 -11.48
C VAL A 200 -19.71 -14.82 -12.05
N LEU A 201 -18.79 -15.23 -12.93
CA LEU A 201 -18.81 -16.51 -13.63
C LEU A 201 -17.60 -17.35 -13.24
N TYR A 202 -17.82 -18.62 -12.95
CA TYR A 202 -16.75 -19.60 -12.73
C TYR A 202 -17.24 -21.03 -13.02
N GLY A 203 -16.52 -21.75 -13.88
CA GLY A 203 -16.99 -23.03 -14.42
C GLY A 203 -18.33 -22.86 -15.16
N GLN A 204 -19.34 -23.62 -14.76
CA GLN A 204 -20.72 -23.50 -15.28
C GLN A 204 -21.62 -22.61 -14.40
N ASN A 205 -21.08 -22.05 -13.31
CA ASN A 205 -21.86 -21.26 -12.37
C ASN A 205 -21.90 -19.79 -12.79
N ARG A 206 -23.08 -19.17 -12.67
CA ARG A 206 -23.30 -17.75 -12.89
C ARG A 206 -24.10 -17.18 -11.73
N HIS A 207 -23.48 -16.28 -10.96
CA HIS A 207 -24.12 -15.66 -9.81
C HIS A 207 -24.34 -14.17 -10.05
N SER A 208 -25.58 -13.71 -9.90
CA SER A 208 -25.93 -12.28 -10.01
C SER A 208 -25.87 -11.61 -8.64
N TYR A 209 -25.40 -10.37 -8.64
CA TYR A 209 -25.24 -9.52 -7.47
C TYR A 209 -25.90 -8.16 -7.71
N ASP A 210 -26.15 -7.41 -6.64
CA ASP A 210 -26.59 -6.03 -6.75
C ASP A 210 -25.46 -5.14 -7.26
N TRP A 211 -24.23 -5.42 -6.80
CA TRP A 211 -22.98 -4.77 -7.19
C TRP A 211 -21.84 -5.78 -7.25
N VAL A 212 -20.95 -5.62 -8.23
CA VAL A 212 -19.68 -6.34 -8.34
C VAL A 212 -18.52 -5.34 -8.26
N PHE A 213 -17.62 -5.54 -7.32
CA PHE A 213 -16.39 -4.75 -7.19
C PHE A 213 -15.19 -5.53 -7.74
N ASP A 214 -14.52 -5.02 -8.77
CA ASP A 214 -13.28 -5.59 -9.29
C ASP A 214 -12.06 -4.93 -8.63
N CYS A 215 -11.42 -5.67 -7.75
CA CYS A 215 -10.24 -5.29 -6.96
C CYS A 215 -9.01 -6.17 -7.30
N ARG A 216 -8.99 -6.82 -8.47
CA ARG A 216 -7.98 -7.83 -8.85
C ARG A 216 -6.58 -7.28 -9.16
N GLY A 217 -6.35 -5.97 -9.05
CA GLY A 217 -5.08 -5.37 -9.48
C GLY A 217 -4.81 -5.66 -10.95
N ILE A 218 -3.65 -6.24 -11.28
CA ILE A 218 -3.31 -6.61 -12.67
C ILE A 218 -4.28 -7.64 -13.28
N GLY A 219 -4.93 -8.47 -12.46
CA GLY A 219 -5.94 -9.42 -12.96
C GLY A 219 -7.18 -8.76 -13.57
N ALA A 220 -7.37 -7.44 -13.39
CA ALA A 220 -8.47 -6.68 -13.98
C ALA A 220 -8.19 -6.20 -15.42
N LYS A 221 -7.00 -6.47 -15.98
CA LYS A 221 -6.55 -5.94 -17.30
C LYS A 221 -7.50 -6.30 -18.45
N VAL A 222 -8.25 -7.39 -18.34
CA VAL A 222 -9.30 -7.78 -19.32
C VAL A 222 -10.40 -6.71 -19.42
N HIS A 223 -10.80 -6.10 -18.30
CA HIS A 223 -11.81 -5.03 -18.25
C HIS A 223 -11.20 -3.62 -18.22
N ARG A 224 -9.89 -3.52 -17.96
CA ARG A 224 -9.13 -2.28 -17.88
C ARG A 224 -7.81 -2.44 -18.65
N PRO A 225 -7.84 -2.48 -19.99
CA PRO A 225 -6.65 -2.73 -20.81
C PRO A 225 -5.55 -1.69 -20.64
N GLU A 226 -5.88 -0.51 -20.10
CA GLU A 226 -4.94 0.55 -19.74
C GLU A 226 -4.09 0.24 -18.49
N LEU A 227 -4.39 -0.85 -17.75
CA LEU A 227 -3.58 -1.30 -16.62
C LEU A 227 -2.25 -1.88 -17.10
N ARG A 228 -1.19 -1.48 -16.42
CA ARG A 228 0.15 -2.05 -16.56
C ARG A 228 0.72 -2.46 -15.21
N GLY A 229 1.51 -3.51 -15.22
CA GLY A 229 2.34 -3.92 -14.09
C GLY A 229 3.64 -3.14 -14.07
N VAL A 230 3.94 -2.56 -12.92
CA VAL A 230 5.28 -2.03 -12.64
C VAL A 230 5.96 -2.97 -11.66
N ARG A 231 7.01 -3.63 -12.12
CA ARG A 231 7.80 -4.56 -11.32
C ARG A 231 8.52 -3.78 -10.22
N GLY A 232 8.34 -4.26 -9.00
CA GLY A 232 9.07 -3.80 -7.82
C GLY A 232 9.77 -4.96 -7.14
N GLU A 233 11.03 -4.75 -6.82
CA GLU A 233 11.89 -5.73 -6.15
C GLU A 233 12.29 -5.21 -4.77
N LEU A 234 12.20 -6.08 -3.76
CA LEU A 234 12.44 -5.75 -2.36
C LEU A 234 13.18 -6.88 -1.65
N LEU A 235 13.94 -6.53 -0.63
CA LEU A 235 14.49 -7.48 0.33
C LEU A 235 13.78 -7.35 1.66
N ARG A 236 13.48 -8.49 2.28
CA ARG A 236 13.19 -8.57 3.71
C ARG A 236 14.40 -9.15 4.41
N VAL A 237 14.90 -8.45 5.42
CA VAL A 237 16.09 -8.86 6.17
C VAL A 237 15.80 -8.89 7.66
N TYR A 238 16.61 -9.64 8.40
CA TYR A 238 16.67 -9.62 9.85
C TYR A 238 18.04 -9.11 10.30
N CYS A 239 18.05 -8.06 11.12
CA CYS A 239 19.26 -7.44 11.65
C CYS A 239 19.04 -7.07 13.13
N PRO A 240 19.47 -7.91 14.09
CA PRO A 240 19.16 -7.73 15.50
C PRO A 240 19.92 -6.57 16.16
N GLU A 241 21.00 -6.11 15.54
CA GLU A 241 21.88 -5.06 16.05
C GLU A 241 21.36 -3.64 15.75
N VAL A 242 20.31 -3.53 14.94
CA VAL A 242 19.76 -2.25 14.50
C VAL A 242 18.32 -2.11 14.98
N ASN A 243 18.00 -0.95 15.55
CA ASN A 243 16.66 -0.54 15.91
C ASN A 243 16.34 0.80 15.26
N PHE A 244 15.41 0.79 14.32
CA PHE A 244 14.81 2.01 13.77
C PHE A 244 13.35 2.11 14.15
N ASN A 245 12.93 3.31 14.50
CA ASN A 245 11.55 3.63 14.89
C ASN A 245 10.71 4.14 13.72
N ARG A 246 11.36 4.54 12.62
CA ARG A 246 10.68 5.10 11.45
C ARG A 246 11.29 4.64 10.13
N PRO A 247 10.55 4.77 9.02
CA PRO A 247 11.11 4.61 7.68
C PRO A 247 12.26 5.59 7.46
N ILE A 248 13.35 5.07 6.92
CA ILE A 248 14.50 5.87 6.49
C ILE A 248 14.51 5.88 4.98
N ARG A 249 14.50 7.07 4.38
CA ARG A 249 14.61 7.24 2.93
C ARG A 249 15.97 7.82 2.58
N LEU A 250 16.72 7.09 1.77
CA LEU A 250 18.04 7.50 1.29
C LEU A 250 17.89 8.18 -0.07
N MET A 251 18.16 9.48 -0.11
CA MET A 251 18.24 10.26 -1.33
C MET A 251 19.57 9.97 -2.02
N HIS A 252 19.50 9.41 -3.23
CA HIS A 252 20.65 9.08 -4.04
C HIS A 252 20.34 9.36 -5.53
N PRO A 253 21.29 9.86 -6.34
CA PRO A 253 21.02 10.29 -7.72
C PRO A 253 20.46 9.20 -8.64
N ARG A 254 20.75 7.94 -8.35
CA ARG A 254 20.32 6.79 -9.18
C ARG A 254 19.07 6.09 -8.67
N TYR A 255 18.76 6.20 -7.39
CA TYR A 255 17.69 5.45 -6.76
C TYR A 255 17.18 6.17 -5.52
N GLN A 256 15.90 6.02 -5.22
CA GLN A 256 15.29 6.59 -4.02
C GLN A 256 14.74 5.48 -3.15
N LEU A 257 15.66 4.74 -2.54
CA LEU A 257 15.35 3.58 -1.72
C LEU A 257 14.94 4.01 -0.30
N TYR A 258 14.12 3.19 0.31
CA TYR A 258 13.67 3.30 1.69
C TYR A 258 13.94 2.00 2.45
N LEU A 259 14.16 2.13 3.74
CA LEU A 259 14.26 1.04 4.69
C LEU A 259 13.15 1.21 5.73
N VAL A 260 12.24 0.23 5.81
CA VAL A 260 11.07 0.28 6.70
C VAL A 260 11.23 -0.75 7.80
N PRO A 261 11.21 -0.34 9.09
CA PRO A 261 11.26 -1.27 10.20
C PRO A 261 9.99 -2.13 10.26
N LYS A 262 10.17 -3.37 10.73
CA LYS A 262 9.12 -4.37 10.96
C LYS A 262 9.34 -5.02 12.33
N PRO A 263 8.29 -5.60 12.94
CA PRO A 263 8.41 -6.29 14.22
C PRO A 263 9.49 -7.38 14.20
N GLY A 264 10.16 -7.57 15.34
CA GLY A 264 11.18 -8.61 15.51
C GLY A 264 12.49 -8.31 14.76
N GLN A 265 12.96 -7.07 14.81
CA GLN A 265 14.23 -6.62 14.19
C GLN A 265 14.34 -7.00 12.71
N GLN A 266 13.19 -6.99 12.03
CA GLN A 266 13.12 -7.18 10.60
C GLN A 266 13.02 -5.83 9.90
N PHE A 267 13.51 -5.78 8.67
CA PHE A 267 13.44 -4.60 7.83
C PHE A 267 13.04 -4.98 6.42
N VAL A 268 12.33 -4.09 5.75
CA VAL A 268 12.10 -4.18 4.32
C VAL A 268 12.85 -3.04 3.66
N ILE A 269 13.84 -3.36 2.81
CA ILE A 269 14.42 -2.36 1.91
C ILE A 269 13.75 -2.49 0.55
N GLY A 270 13.35 -1.34 0.03
CA GLY A 270 12.81 -1.28 -1.30
C GLY A 270 12.61 0.14 -1.78
N ALA A 271 11.95 0.31 -2.90
CA ALA A 271 11.79 -0.74 -3.87
C ALA A 271 12.16 -0.19 -5.22
N THR A 272 12.71 -1.06 -6.07
CA THR A 272 12.93 -0.69 -7.46
C THR A 272 11.60 -0.38 -8.15
N GLN A 273 11.69 0.28 -9.29
CA GLN A 273 10.57 0.63 -10.14
C GLN A 273 10.95 0.35 -11.59
N ILE A 274 10.65 -0.87 -12.04
CA ILE A 274 11.05 -1.38 -13.34
C ILE A 274 9.78 -1.44 -14.21
N GLU A 275 9.79 -0.76 -15.35
CA GLU A 275 8.71 -0.78 -16.35
C GLU A 275 8.71 -2.13 -17.10
N SER A 276 8.24 -3.16 -16.40
CA SER A 276 8.17 -4.55 -16.86
C SER A 276 7.08 -5.27 -16.09
N GLU A 277 6.38 -6.19 -16.77
CA GLU A 277 5.42 -7.11 -16.17
C GLU A 277 6.05 -8.48 -15.82
N ASP A 278 7.37 -8.60 -15.92
CA ASP A 278 8.08 -9.83 -15.57
C ASP A 278 8.00 -10.09 -14.05
N ARG A 279 7.62 -11.31 -13.66
CA ARG A 279 7.54 -11.79 -12.27
C ARG A 279 8.68 -12.72 -11.88
N SER A 280 9.68 -12.89 -12.75
CA SER A 280 10.88 -13.69 -12.49
C SER A 280 11.65 -13.25 -11.24
N ALA A 281 12.63 -14.07 -10.84
CA ALA A 281 13.51 -13.76 -9.72
C ALA A 281 14.20 -12.40 -9.88
N MET A 282 14.51 -11.77 -8.73
CA MET A 282 15.14 -10.45 -8.65
C MET A 282 16.45 -10.36 -9.44
N THR A 283 16.71 -9.19 -10.02
CA THR A 283 17.94 -8.95 -10.79
C THR A 283 19.19 -8.80 -9.90
N VAL A 284 20.36 -9.10 -10.47
CA VAL A 284 21.65 -8.84 -9.80
C VAL A 284 21.84 -7.36 -9.50
N GLN A 285 21.43 -6.47 -10.42
CA GLN A 285 21.51 -5.03 -10.23
C GLN A 285 20.73 -4.60 -8.99
N SER A 286 19.47 -5.00 -8.87
CA SER A 286 18.63 -4.60 -7.75
C SER A 286 19.11 -5.20 -6.43
N MET A 287 19.61 -6.43 -6.42
CA MET A 287 20.27 -7.00 -5.25
C MET A 287 21.45 -6.12 -4.78
N LEU A 288 22.34 -5.72 -5.70
CA LEU A 288 23.50 -4.88 -5.38
C LEU A 288 23.08 -3.49 -4.87
N GLU A 289 22.11 -2.86 -5.51
CA GLU A 289 21.61 -1.54 -5.13
C GLU A 289 20.94 -1.56 -3.73
N LEU A 290 20.05 -2.53 -3.48
CA LEU A 290 19.36 -2.68 -2.20
C LEU A 290 20.33 -3.00 -1.06
N CYS A 291 21.25 -3.94 -1.26
CA CYS A 291 22.25 -4.30 -0.24
C CYS A 291 23.22 -3.15 0.04
N SER A 292 23.71 -2.46 -0.99
CA SER A 292 24.62 -1.32 -0.83
C SER A 292 23.94 -0.17 -0.09
N ALA A 293 22.67 0.12 -0.40
CA ALA A 293 21.90 1.13 0.29
C ALA A 293 21.72 0.80 1.79
N MET A 294 21.31 -0.43 2.14
CA MET A 294 21.20 -0.87 3.54
C MET A 294 22.53 -0.73 4.29
N TYR A 295 23.61 -1.26 3.72
CA TYR A 295 24.94 -1.19 4.32
C TYR A 295 25.40 0.25 4.53
N SER A 296 25.09 1.14 3.58
CA SER A 296 25.44 2.55 3.68
C SER A 296 24.64 3.31 4.75
N ILE A 297 23.42 2.84 5.09
CA ILE A 297 22.60 3.41 6.17
C ILE A 297 23.17 3.00 7.53
N ASN A 298 23.54 1.74 7.72
CA ASN A 298 24.28 1.26 8.88
C ASN A 298 25.14 0.03 8.51
N PRO A 299 26.46 0.03 8.77
CA PRO A 299 27.33 -1.11 8.51
C PRO A 299 26.91 -2.43 9.15
N ALA A 300 26.16 -2.42 10.25
CA ALA A 300 25.62 -3.63 10.90
C ALA A 300 24.71 -4.45 9.96
N PHE A 301 24.18 -3.86 8.89
CA PHE A 301 23.47 -4.61 7.86
C PHE A 301 24.37 -5.55 7.04
N ALA A 302 25.70 -5.47 7.16
CA ALA A 302 26.63 -6.42 6.53
C ALA A 302 26.36 -7.87 6.95
N GLU A 303 25.99 -8.09 8.20
CA GLU A 303 25.69 -9.42 8.77
C GLU A 303 24.17 -9.70 8.85
N ALA A 304 23.35 -8.83 8.24
CA ALA A 304 21.91 -9.04 8.21
C ALA A 304 21.55 -10.28 7.39
N ARG A 305 20.63 -11.10 7.93
CA ARG A 305 20.14 -12.29 7.23
C ARG A 305 19.08 -11.89 6.22
N ILE A 306 19.31 -12.17 4.94
CA ILE A 306 18.26 -12.06 3.92
C ILE A 306 17.22 -13.15 4.18
N LEU A 307 16.02 -12.75 4.58
CA LEU A 307 14.90 -13.68 4.81
C LEU A 307 14.18 -13.97 3.50
N GLU A 308 13.98 -12.95 2.67
CA GLU A 308 13.22 -13.06 1.44
C GLU A 308 13.70 -12.09 0.36
N GLN A 309 13.57 -12.53 -0.89
CA GLN A 309 13.78 -11.75 -2.10
C GLN A 309 12.44 -11.71 -2.83
N ASN A 310 11.79 -10.55 -2.81
CA ASN A 310 10.41 -10.41 -3.27
C ASN A 310 10.37 -9.64 -4.60
N THR A 311 9.70 -10.21 -5.60
CA THR A 311 9.34 -9.55 -6.87
C THR A 311 7.83 -9.53 -7.00
N ASN A 312 7.23 -8.38 -7.33
CA ASN A 312 5.81 -8.32 -7.65
C ASN A 312 5.48 -7.16 -8.60
N LEU A 313 4.26 -7.19 -9.17
CA LEU A 313 3.74 -6.14 -10.03
C LEU A 313 2.80 -5.22 -9.26
N ARG A 314 3.08 -3.93 -9.31
CA ARG A 314 2.18 -2.88 -8.84
C ARG A 314 1.20 -2.55 -9.95
N PRO A 315 -0.12 -2.60 -9.72
CA PRO A 315 -1.09 -2.21 -10.73
C PRO A 315 -1.13 -0.69 -10.90
N ALA A 316 -0.69 -0.22 -12.06
CA ALA A 316 -0.64 1.19 -12.40
C ALA A 316 -1.50 1.50 -13.63
N LEU A 317 -2.01 2.72 -13.70
CA LEU A 317 -2.56 3.31 -14.91
C LEU A 317 -1.48 4.17 -15.61
N ASN A 318 -1.74 4.60 -16.84
CA ASN A 318 -0.82 5.45 -17.61
C ASN A 318 -0.43 6.74 -16.88
N ASN A 319 -1.35 7.29 -16.07
CA ASN A 319 -1.11 8.49 -15.26
C ASN A 319 -0.63 8.21 -13.83
N ASN A 320 -0.37 6.94 -13.47
CA ASN A 320 -0.01 6.49 -12.12
C ASN A 320 -1.02 6.82 -11.00
N LYS A 321 -2.24 7.28 -11.34
CA LYS A 321 -3.27 7.64 -10.37
C LYS A 321 -4.18 6.45 -10.06
N ALA A 322 -4.64 6.37 -8.82
CA ALA A 322 -5.72 5.47 -8.46
C ALA A 322 -7.03 5.91 -9.13
N SER A 323 -7.88 4.94 -9.50
CA SER A 323 -9.14 5.18 -10.19
C SER A 323 -10.22 4.25 -9.66
N VAL A 324 -11.42 4.80 -9.50
CA VAL A 324 -12.67 4.08 -9.31
C VAL A 324 -13.49 4.26 -10.59
N LEU A 325 -13.58 3.20 -11.40
CA LEU A 325 -14.37 3.20 -12.62
C LEU A 325 -15.72 2.56 -12.36
N VAL A 326 -16.80 3.30 -12.61
CA VAL A 326 -18.18 2.83 -12.48
C VAL A 326 -18.76 2.58 -13.86
N CYS A 327 -19.28 1.37 -14.09
CA CYS A 327 -20.02 0.99 -15.29
C CYS A 327 -21.23 0.17 -14.85
N ASP A 328 -22.43 0.75 -14.96
CA ASP A 328 -23.68 0.19 -14.42
C ASP A 328 -23.56 -0.29 -12.95
N ARG A 329 -23.52 -1.62 -12.76
CA ARG A 329 -23.44 -2.31 -11.46
C ARG A 329 -22.07 -2.94 -11.20
N HIS A 330 -21.10 -2.65 -12.06
CA HIS A 330 -19.71 -3.05 -11.95
C HIS A 330 -18.83 -1.85 -11.57
N ILE A 331 -18.03 -2.00 -10.52
CA ILE A 331 -17.12 -0.96 -10.03
C ILE A 331 -15.72 -1.51 -9.98
N SER A 332 -14.80 -1.00 -10.79
CA SER A 332 -13.38 -1.39 -10.75
C SER A 332 -12.57 -0.39 -9.94
N ILE A 333 -11.89 -0.86 -8.89
CA ILE A 333 -11.03 -0.05 -8.02
C ILE A 333 -9.58 -0.48 -8.24
N ASN A 334 -8.80 0.37 -8.92
CA ASN A 334 -7.47 -0.04 -9.39
C ASN A 334 -6.52 1.14 -9.60
N GLY A 335 -5.29 0.87 -10.08
CA GLY A 335 -4.31 1.91 -10.42
C GLY A 335 -3.58 2.49 -9.21
N LEU A 336 -3.65 1.85 -8.03
CA LEU A 336 -3.04 2.36 -6.80
C LEU A 336 -1.51 2.42 -6.87
N PHE A 337 -0.90 1.78 -7.88
CA PHE A 337 0.52 1.81 -8.15
C PHE A 337 1.33 1.48 -6.89
N ARG A 338 2.22 2.37 -6.46
CA ARG A 338 3.04 2.20 -5.25
C ARG A 338 2.40 2.77 -3.98
N HIS A 339 1.24 3.40 -4.09
CA HIS A 339 0.56 4.12 -3.01
C HIS A 339 -0.52 3.28 -2.32
N GLY A 340 -0.55 1.95 -2.53
CA GLY A 340 -1.60 1.05 -2.03
C GLY A 340 -2.01 1.31 -0.57
N TYR A 341 -1.06 1.20 0.36
CA TYR A 341 -1.30 1.45 1.79
C TYR A 341 -1.52 2.94 2.11
N LEU A 342 -0.97 3.83 1.29
CA LEU A 342 -1.15 5.27 1.45
C LEU A 342 -2.58 5.71 1.13
N VAL A 343 -3.24 5.16 0.09
CA VAL A 343 -4.53 5.70 -0.40
C VAL A 343 -5.74 4.79 -0.20
N ALA A 344 -5.55 3.48 0.06
CA ALA A 344 -6.66 2.52 0.08
C ALA A 344 -7.81 2.88 1.05
N PRO A 345 -7.58 3.32 2.30
CA PRO A 345 -8.68 3.69 3.20
C PRO A 345 -9.53 4.85 2.68
N ALA A 346 -8.90 5.90 2.13
CA ALA A 346 -9.63 7.03 1.56
C ALA A 346 -10.48 6.61 0.35
N ILE A 347 -9.95 5.72 -0.50
CA ILE A 347 -10.67 5.18 -1.66
C ILE A 347 -11.87 4.34 -1.19
N VAL A 348 -11.66 3.38 -0.28
CA VAL A 348 -12.71 2.51 0.24
C VAL A 348 -13.82 3.34 0.91
N ARG A 349 -13.47 4.32 1.74
CA ARG A 349 -14.44 5.23 2.35
C ARG A 349 -15.24 5.99 1.30
N SER A 350 -14.57 6.48 0.25
CA SER A 350 -15.23 7.21 -0.85
C SER A 350 -16.20 6.30 -1.61
N VAL A 351 -15.83 5.04 -1.88
CA VAL A 351 -16.72 4.07 -2.52
C VAL A 351 -17.95 3.78 -1.66
N ILE A 352 -17.78 3.59 -0.34
CA ILE A 352 -18.90 3.35 0.57
C ILE A 352 -19.84 4.55 0.65
N HIS A 353 -19.29 5.76 0.78
CA HIS A 353 -20.10 6.99 0.75
C HIS A 353 -20.85 7.13 -0.58
N TRP A 354 -20.20 6.82 -1.71
CA TRP A 354 -20.80 6.88 -3.03
C TRP A 354 -22.00 5.93 -3.14
N LEU A 355 -21.86 4.67 -2.70
CA LEU A 355 -22.96 3.70 -2.66
C LEU A 355 -24.14 4.20 -1.82
N GLN A 356 -23.84 4.86 -0.71
CA GLN A 356 -24.83 5.44 0.19
C GLN A 356 -25.55 6.65 -0.43
N GLY A 357 -25.00 7.25 -1.48
CA GLY A 357 -25.46 8.53 -2.04
C GLY A 357 -25.00 9.72 -1.21
N GLN A 358 -23.94 9.56 -0.42
CA GLN A 358 -23.34 10.61 0.40
C GLN A 358 -22.26 11.38 -0.37
N GLN A 359 -21.95 12.58 0.11
CA GLN A 359 -20.88 13.38 -0.46
C GLN A 359 -19.52 12.67 -0.30
N CYS A 360 -18.81 12.57 -1.42
CA CYS A 360 -17.49 11.96 -1.48
C CYS A 360 -16.43 13.06 -1.69
N GLN A 361 -15.61 13.30 -0.67
CA GLN A 361 -14.55 14.32 -0.71
C GLN A 361 -13.66 14.20 -1.96
N HIS A 362 -13.31 12.96 -2.32
CA HIS A 362 -12.37 12.65 -3.42
C HIS A 362 -13.07 12.27 -4.72
N HIS A 363 -14.37 12.56 -4.87
CA HIS A 363 -15.16 12.12 -6.03
C HIS A 363 -14.53 12.54 -7.35
N LYS A 364 -14.21 13.84 -7.49
CA LYS A 364 -13.66 14.42 -8.72
C LYS A 364 -12.30 13.85 -9.13
N ILE A 365 -11.55 13.33 -8.15
CA ILE A 365 -10.21 12.78 -8.33
C ILE A 365 -10.29 11.31 -8.73
N LEU A 366 -11.16 10.55 -8.06
CA LEU A 366 -11.19 9.09 -8.16
C LEU A 366 -12.16 8.55 -9.21
N PHE A 367 -13.35 9.15 -9.31
CA PHE A 367 -14.48 8.52 -9.99
C PHE A 367 -14.56 8.94 -11.45
N SER A 368 -14.66 7.94 -12.32
CA SER A 368 -15.06 8.10 -13.71
C SER A 368 -16.23 7.15 -14.00
N THR A 369 -17.19 7.60 -14.80
CA THR A 369 -18.30 6.76 -15.27
C THR A 369 -18.11 6.46 -16.74
N LEU A 370 -18.27 5.20 -17.12
CA LEU A 370 -18.47 4.83 -18.52
C LEU A 370 -19.94 4.47 -18.69
N GLU A 371 -20.59 5.12 -19.66
CA GLU A 371 -21.84 4.61 -20.22
C GLU A 371 -21.46 3.49 -21.21
N HIS A 372 -22.19 2.38 -21.21
CA HIS A 372 -22.01 1.38 -22.25
C HIS A 372 -22.18 2.05 -23.63
N PRO A 373 -21.29 1.78 -24.61
CA PRO A 373 -21.53 2.20 -25.99
C PRO A 373 -22.81 1.59 -26.56
#